data_AF-A0A6M3KW05-F1
#
_entry.id   AF-A0A6M3KW05-F1
#
_cell.length_a   1.000
_cell.length_b   1.000
_cell.length_c   1.000
_cell.angle_alpha   90.00
_cell.angle_beta   90.00
_cell.angle_gamma   90.00
#
_symmetry.space_group_name_H-M   'P 1'
#
loop_
_entity.id
_entity.type
_entity.pdbx_description
1 polymer ?
#
loop_
_entity_poly.entity_id
_entity_poly.type
_entity_poly.pdbx_seq_one_letter_code
_entity_poly.pdbx_strand_id
1 'polypeptide(L)' 'MIKLNFILTRPAKSGGGDRYEHGVKDDRDYMVIYIPQDISRKDGEAQKSFIVTIE' A
#
# COMPACT_ATOMS: atom_id res chain seq x y z
N MET A 1 2.14 2.30 18.52
CA MET A 1 2.89 2.89 17.37
C MET A 1 3.61 1.83 16.53
N ILE A 2 2.96 1.40 15.45
CA ILE A 2 3.51 0.46 14.45
C ILE A 2 3.83 1.26 13.18
N LYS A 3 5.01 1.03 12.60
CA LYS A 3 5.41 1.61 11.30
C LYS A 3 5.43 0.52 10.25
N LEU A 4 4.63 0.67 9.21
CA LEU A 4 4.59 -0.24 8.08
C LEU A 4 5.08 0.47 6.83
N ASN A 5 6.08 -0.12 6.18
CA ASN A 5 6.61 0.37 4.92
C ASN A 5 6.01 -0.41 3.75
N PHE A 6 5.50 0.30 2.77
CA PHE A 6 4.89 -0.26 1.59
C PHE A 6 5.55 0.32 0.35
N ILE A 7 5.78 -0.55 -0.65
CA ILE A 7 6.34 -0.17 -1.94
C ILE A 7 5.25 -0.31 -3.00
N LEU A 8 4.94 0.78 -3.68
CA LEU A 8 4.01 0.84 -4.80
C LEU A 8 4.65 0.20 -6.03
N THR A 9 4.62 -1.13 -6.09
CA THR A 9 5.26 -1.89 -7.16
C THR A 9 4.44 -1.94 -8.44
N ARG A 10 3.11 -1.78 -8.35
CA ARG A 10 2.18 -1.89 -9.48
C ARG A 10 1.43 -0.57 -9.69
N PRO A 11 1.07 -0.21 -10.93
CA PRO A 11 0.21 0.92 -11.17
C PRO A 11 -1.23 0.62 -10.73
N ALA A 12 -1.96 1.63 -10.27
CA ALA A 12 -3.36 1.50 -9.93
C ALA A 12 -4.20 1.07 -11.12
N LYS A 13 -5.23 0.24 -10.85
CA LYS A 13 -6.20 -0.13 -11.87
C LYS A 13 -7.03 1.10 -12.25
N SER A 14 -7.39 1.21 -13.52
CA SER A 14 -8.26 2.31 -13.98
C SER A 14 -9.57 2.29 -13.18
N GLY A 15 -9.86 3.39 -12.47
CA GLY A 15 -11.09 3.57 -11.68
C GLY A 15 -11.06 3.00 -10.26
N GLY A 16 -9.92 2.49 -9.78
CA GLY A 16 -9.78 2.00 -8.41
C GLY A 16 -8.36 2.20 -7.89
N GLY A 17 -8.25 2.68 -6.65
CA GLY A 17 -6.97 2.79 -5.96
C GLY A 17 -6.24 1.45 -5.78
N ASP A 18 -5.13 1.45 -5.06
CA ASP A 18 -4.36 0.23 -4.80
C ASP A 18 -4.71 -0.42 -3.47
N ARG A 19 -4.56 -1.74 -3.41
CA ARG A 19 -4.74 -2.55 -2.20
C ARG A 19 -3.43 -3.25 -1.85
N TYR A 20 -2.94 -3.02 -0.63
CA TYR A 20 -1.75 -3.66 -0.10
C TYR A 20 -2.09 -4.48 1.15
N GLU A 21 -1.49 -5.65 1.24
CA GLU A 21 -1.62 -6.55 2.39
C GLU A 21 -0.29 -6.60 3.13
N HIS A 22 -0.33 -6.49 4.46
CA HIS A 22 0.82 -6.67 5.33
C HIS A 22 0.50 -7.70 6.40
N GLY A 23 1.33 -8.73 6.54
CA GLY A 23 1.15 -9.73 7.59
C GLY A 23 1.37 -9.11 8.97
N VAL A 24 0.43 -9.33 9.89
CA VAL A 24 0.62 -9.03 11.31
C VAL A 24 1.15 -10.31 11.96
N LYS A 25 2.15 -10.18 12.83
CA LYS A 25 2.87 -11.33 13.43
C LYS A 25 1.85 -12.30 14.06
N ASP A 26 1.96 -13.59 13.72
CA ASP A 26 1.06 -14.73 14.02
C ASP A 26 0.03 -15.08 12.92
N ASP A 27 0.55 -15.35 11.70
CA ASP A 27 0.08 -16.25 10.62
C ASP A 27 -1.40 -16.36 10.21
N ARG A 28 -2.33 -15.56 10.76
CA ARG A 28 -3.74 -15.52 10.32
C ARG A 28 -4.29 -14.12 10.10
N ASP A 29 -3.66 -13.11 10.70
CA ASP A 29 -4.12 -11.74 10.60
C ASP A 29 -3.28 -10.97 9.58
N TYR A 30 -3.96 -10.38 8.61
CA TYR A 30 -3.37 -9.48 7.63
C TYR A 30 -4.04 -8.12 7.73
N MET A 31 -3.23 -7.08 7.67
CA MET A 31 -3.73 -5.72 7.57
C MET A 31 -3.84 -5.34 6.10
N VAL A 32 -5.02 -4.86 5.71
CA VAL A 32 -5.26 -4.35 4.37
C VAL A 32 -5.23 -2.83 4.40
N ILE A 33 -4.40 -2.23 3.55
CA ILE A 33 -4.39 -0.79 3.31
C ILE A 33 -4.89 -0.51 1.90
N TYR A 34 -5.87 0.38 1.81
CA TYR A 34 -6.34 0.93 0.54
C TYR A 34 -5.71 2.30 0.33
N ILE A 35 -5.07 2.46 -0.82
CA ILE A 35 -4.44 3.69 -1.27
C ILE A 35 -5.33 4.31 -2.33
N PRO A 36 -5.80 5.54 -2.17
CA PRO A 36 -6.63 6.15 -3.18
C PRO A 36 -5.83 6.44 -4.47
N GLN A 37 -6.55 6.46 -5.60
CA GLN A 37 -5.97 6.54 -6.94
C GLN A 37 -5.12 7.81 -7.17
N ASP A 38 -5.40 8.89 -6.43
CA ASP A 38 -4.71 10.17 -6.51
C ASP A 38 -3.24 10.09 -6.05
N ILE A 39 -2.93 9.23 -5.08
CA ILE A 39 -1.58 9.01 -4.54
C ILE A 39 -0.97 7.66 -4.92
N SER A 40 -1.72 6.81 -5.62
CA SER A 40 -1.22 5.58 -6.24
C SER A 40 -0.13 5.84 -7.29
N ARG A 41 0.64 4.79 -7.61
CA ARG A 41 1.62 4.84 -8.71
C ARG A 41 0.86 4.83 -10.05
N LYS A 42 1.26 5.69 -10.99
CA LYS A 42 0.72 5.72 -12.36
C LYS A 42 1.61 4.91 -13.31
N ASP A 43 1.06 4.55 -14.47
CA ASP A 43 1.86 3.89 -15.52
C ASP A 43 3.00 4.81 -15.99
N GLY A 44 4.17 4.22 -16.22
CA GLY A 44 5.40 4.96 -16.55
C GLY A 44 6.09 5.71 -15.40
N GLU A 45 5.50 5.79 -14.20
CA GLU A 45 6.17 6.40 -13.03
C GLU A 45 7.17 5.46 -12.37
N ALA A 46 8.23 6.02 -11.77
CA ALA A 46 9.14 5.25 -10.90
C ALA A 46 8.41 4.65 -9.69
N GLN A 47 9.01 3.64 -9.06
CA GLN A 47 8.48 3.07 -7.83
C GLN A 47 8.42 4.14 -6.73
N LYS A 48 7.33 4.13 -5.97
CA LYS A 48 7.12 5.01 -4.81
C LYS A 48 7.03 4.16 -3.55
N SER A 49 7.51 4.66 -2.42
CA SER A 49 7.31 4.04 -1.12
C SER A 49 6.56 4.98 -0.20
N PHE A 50 5.81 4.41 0.75
CA PHE A 50 5.11 5.18 1.77
C PHE A 50 5.20 4.46 3.11
N ILE A 51 5.23 5.27 4.18
CA ILE A 51 5.27 4.78 5.56
C ILE A 51 3.93 5.14 6.20
N VAL A 52 3.19 4.13 6.65
CA VAL A 52 1.99 4.32 7.46
C VAL A 52 2.38 4.17 8.92
N THR A 53 2.03 5.16 9.74
CA THR A 53 2.19 5.11 11.20
C THR A 53 0.82 4.93 11.83
N ILE A 54 0.65 3.86 12.60
CA ILE A 54 -0.58 3.56 13.35
C ILE A 54 -0.25 3.74 14.82
N GLU A 55 -0.95 4.67 15.49
CA GLU A 55 -0.71 4.98 16.91
C GLU A 55 -1.30 3.94 17.85
#